data_AF-A0A926A5X7-F1
#
_entry.id   AF-A0A926A5X7-F1
#
_cell.length_a   1.000
_cell.length_b   1.000
_cell.length_c   1.000
_cell.angle_alpha   90.00
_cell.angle_beta   90.00
_cell.angle_gamma   90.00
#
_symmetry.space_group_name_H-M   'P 1'
#
loop_
_entity.id
_entity.type
_entity.pdbx_description
1 polymer ?
#
loop_
_entity_poly.entity_id
_entity_poly.type
_entity_poly.pdbx_seq_one_letter_code
_entity_poly.pdbx_strand_id
1 'polypeptide(L)'
;MVDDTAASDPSAAPQRFTVRLHNFEGPFDLLLQLIGKHELDITEMALHTVTDDFIAHLKLLGDDADLDETTEFLVIAATLLDLKAARLLPDAEVEDAEDLALLEARDLLFARLLQYRAYKQVASLFVELEEGAARRFPRSVALEERFAVLLPEVLLGVDAAAFADLAASVFRPR
;
A
#
# COMPACT_ATOMS: atom_id res chain seq x y z
N MET A 1 -64.81 9.15 18.81
CA MET A 1 -64.45 9.37 17.39
C MET A 1 -63.08 10.03 17.44
N VAL A 2 -62.07 9.23 17.80
CA VAL A 2 -61.22 8.46 16.86
C VAL A 2 -60.18 9.41 16.26
N ASP A 3 -58.88 9.20 16.32
CA ASP A 3 -58.03 8.34 17.15
C ASP A 3 -56.63 8.96 17.08
N ASP A 4 -55.86 8.72 18.13
CA ASP A 4 -54.42 8.58 18.19
C ASP A 4 -53.70 8.41 16.82
N THR A 5 -52.66 9.21 16.57
CA THR A 5 -51.59 8.77 15.68
C THR A 5 -50.26 9.21 16.28
N ALA A 6 -49.86 8.46 17.30
CA ALA A 6 -48.47 8.22 17.66
C ALA A 6 -47.58 8.21 16.40
N ALA A 7 -46.58 9.09 16.40
CA ALA A 7 -45.44 8.95 15.52
C ALA A 7 -44.71 7.67 15.93
N SER A 8 -45.08 6.56 15.28
CA SER A 8 -44.39 5.29 15.41
C SER A 8 -43.04 5.43 14.71
N ASP A 9 -41.97 5.37 15.51
CA ASP A 9 -40.69 4.84 15.07
C ASP A 9 -40.93 3.46 14.46
N PRO A 10 -40.71 3.24 13.15
CA PRO A 10 -40.46 1.92 12.63
C PRO A 10 -38.94 1.74 12.65
N SER A 11 -38.48 1.24 13.78
CA SER A 11 -37.59 0.09 13.84
C SER A 11 -36.58 -0.02 12.69
N ALA A 12 -35.34 0.32 13.02
CA ALA A 12 -34.16 -0.45 12.63
C ALA A 12 -34.13 -0.85 11.16
N ALA A 13 -33.71 0.09 10.30
CA ALA A 13 -32.99 -0.31 9.10
C ALA A 13 -31.89 -1.29 9.54
N PRO A 14 -31.77 -2.46 8.89
CA PRO A 14 -30.80 -3.46 9.31
C PRO A 14 -29.47 -2.72 9.39
N GLN A 15 -28.80 -2.80 10.54
CA GLN A 15 -27.39 -2.44 10.64
C GLN A 15 -26.77 -3.16 9.45
N ARG A 16 -26.44 -2.40 8.40
CA ARG A 16 -25.66 -2.92 7.28
C ARG A 16 -24.46 -3.46 8.00
N PHE A 17 -24.39 -4.78 8.05
CA PHE A 17 -23.39 -5.50 8.79
C PHE A 17 -22.10 -5.06 8.13
N THR A 18 -21.48 -4.05 8.72
CA THR A 18 -20.31 -3.41 8.16
C THR A 18 -19.22 -4.35 8.60
N VAL A 19 -19.06 -5.43 7.85
CA VAL A 19 -17.87 -6.23 7.94
C VAL A 19 -16.79 -5.37 7.31
N ARG A 20 -16.17 -4.54 8.15
CA ARG A 20 -14.84 -4.04 7.84
C ARG A 20 -13.93 -5.26 7.97
N LEU A 21 -13.85 -6.04 6.89
CA LEU A 21 -12.63 -6.78 6.64
C LEU A 21 -11.56 -5.69 6.54
N HIS A 22 -10.50 -5.83 7.32
CA HIS A 22 -9.38 -4.92 7.22
C HIS A 22 -8.94 -4.91 5.74
N ASN A 23 -9.06 -3.75 5.07
CA ASN A 23 -8.54 -3.57 3.72
C ASN A 23 -7.02 -3.69 3.81
N PHE A 24 -6.50 -4.90 3.66
CA PHE A 24 -5.06 -5.13 3.57
C PHE A 24 -4.62 -4.69 2.18
N GLU A 25 -3.56 -3.90 2.10
CA GLU A 25 -2.95 -3.50 0.81
C GLU A 25 -2.06 -4.64 0.24
N GLY A 26 -2.37 -5.90 0.55
CA GLY A 26 -1.65 -7.08 0.10
C GLY A 26 -1.12 -7.99 1.22
N PRO A 27 -0.46 -9.12 0.85
CA PRO A 27 -0.08 -10.18 1.78
C PRO A 27 1.00 -9.76 2.78
N PHE A 28 1.91 -8.87 2.39
CA PHE A 28 2.95 -8.37 3.29
C PHE A 28 2.39 -7.52 4.42
N ASP A 29 1.29 -6.81 4.19
CA ASP A 29 0.67 -6.00 5.23
C ASP A 29 0.01 -6.87 6.30
N LEU A 30 -0.72 -7.90 5.86
CA LEU A 30 -1.28 -8.90 6.76
C LEU A 30 -0.17 -9.56 7.59
N LEU A 31 0.95 -9.95 6.96
CA LEU A 31 2.09 -10.52 7.67
C LEU A 31 2.67 -9.56 8.70
N LEU A 32 2.88 -8.29 8.36
CA LEU A 32 3.38 -7.30 9.32
C LEU A 32 2.43 -7.10 10.50
N GLN A 33 1.11 -7.10 10.27
CA GLN A 33 0.12 -6.98 11.34
C GLN A 33 0.13 -8.22 12.26
N LEU A 34 0.19 -9.43 11.69
CA LEU A 34 0.28 -10.67 12.46
C LEU A 34 1.58 -10.73 13.27
N ILE A 35 2.71 -10.37 12.67
CA ILE A 35 4.00 -10.28 13.37
C ILE A 35 3.94 -9.22 14.48
N GLY A 36 3.30 -8.08 14.24
CA GLY A 36 3.13 -7.03 15.24
C GLY A 36 2.28 -7.45 16.44
N LYS A 37 1.25 -8.29 16.23
CA LYS A 37 0.36 -8.78 17.29
C LYS A 37 1.05 -9.73 18.26
N HIS A 38 2.06 -10.46 17.80
CA HIS A 38 2.80 -11.43 18.63
C HIS A 38 4.00 -10.83 19.37
N GLU A 39 4.09 -9.49 19.48
CA GLU A 39 5.09 -8.72 20.25
C GLU A 39 6.45 -9.44 20.47
N LEU A 40 7.37 -9.30 19.51
CA LEU A 40 8.78 -9.74 19.56
C LEU A 40 8.93 -11.28 19.46
N ASP A 41 9.63 -11.86 18.50
CA ASP A 41 10.85 -11.48 17.81
C ASP A 41 10.71 -11.87 16.33
N ILE A 42 11.37 -11.14 15.42
CA ILE A 42 11.54 -11.56 14.02
C ILE A 42 12.59 -12.70 13.97
N THR A 43 12.48 -13.68 14.88
CA THR A 43 13.31 -14.88 14.97
C THR A 43 12.48 -16.09 14.60
N GLU A 44 13.15 -17.22 14.42
CA GLU A 44 12.61 -18.47 13.88
C GLU A 44 11.36 -19.00 14.59
N MET A 45 11.16 -18.62 15.87
CA MET A 45 10.02 -19.03 16.67
C MET A 45 8.73 -18.24 16.37
N ALA A 46 8.78 -17.13 15.63
CA ALA A 46 7.57 -16.40 15.21
C ALA A 46 6.99 -16.91 13.88
N LEU A 47 7.81 -17.49 12.99
CA LEU A 47 7.38 -17.80 11.63
C LEU A 47 6.29 -18.89 11.61
N HIS A 48 6.41 -19.94 12.42
CA HIS A 48 5.43 -21.03 12.43
C HIS A 48 4.04 -20.59 12.92
N THR A 49 3.98 -19.75 13.97
CA THR A 49 2.73 -19.19 14.50
C THR A 49 2.11 -18.21 13.52
N VAL A 50 2.93 -17.36 12.89
CA VAL A 50 2.48 -16.40 11.87
C VAL A 50 1.96 -17.12 10.63
N THR A 51 2.60 -18.22 10.20
CA THR A 51 2.11 -19.06 9.09
C THR A 51 0.72 -19.63 9.42
N ASP A 52 0.52 -20.16 10.62
CA ASP A 52 -0.79 -20.71 11.01
C ASP A 52 -1.89 -19.64 11.03
N ASP A 53 -1.59 -18.47 11.60
CA ASP A 53 -2.50 -17.34 11.61
C ASP A 53 -2.79 -16.81 10.21
N PHE A 54 -1.78 -16.74 9.33
CA PHE A 54 -1.94 -16.30 7.94
C PHE A 54 -2.86 -17.22 7.17
N ILE A 55 -2.64 -18.54 7.26
CA ILE A 55 -3.48 -19.56 6.61
C ILE A 55 -4.90 -19.55 7.20
N ALA A 56 -5.04 -19.35 8.52
CA ALA A 56 -6.35 -19.21 9.15
C ALA A 56 -7.10 -17.98 8.63
N HIS A 57 -6.42 -16.84 8.47
CA HIS A 57 -7.01 -15.63 7.90
C HIS A 57 -7.42 -15.81 6.44
N LEU A 58 -6.58 -16.47 5.63
CA LEU A 58 -6.87 -16.74 4.24
C LEU A 58 -8.11 -17.64 4.08
N LYS A 59 -8.26 -18.66 4.95
CA LYS A 59 -9.45 -19.53 4.98
C LYS A 59 -10.73 -18.80 5.38
N LEU A 60 -10.62 -17.76 6.22
CA LEU A 60 -11.76 -16.92 6.62
C LEU A 60 -12.19 -15.95 5.52
N LEU A 61 -11.28 -15.60 4.61
CA LEU A 61 -11.56 -14.70 3.48
C LEU A 61 -12.56 -15.31 2.47
N GLY A 62 -12.65 -16.64 2.42
CA GLY A 62 -13.67 -17.38 1.66
C GLY A 62 -13.55 -17.26 0.13
N ASP A 63 -14.45 -17.93 -0.59
CA ASP A 63 -14.56 -17.89 -2.07
C ASP A 63 -15.08 -16.54 -2.60
N ASP A 64 -15.45 -15.61 -1.72
CA ASP A 64 -15.94 -14.26 -2.04
C ASP A 64 -14.80 -13.22 -2.13
N ALA A 65 -13.55 -13.62 -1.86
CA ALA A 65 -12.38 -12.78 -2.06
C ALA A 65 -12.06 -12.63 -3.56
N ASP A 66 -11.67 -11.43 -3.99
CA ASP A 66 -11.36 -11.15 -5.38
C ASP A 66 -10.23 -12.08 -5.87
N LEU A 67 -10.49 -12.86 -6.91
CA LEU A 67 -9.60 -13.94 -7.39
C LEU A 67 -8.20 -13.41 -7.77
N ASP A 68 -8.14 -12.16 -8.24
CA ASP A 68 -6.89 -11.50 -8.63
C ASP A 68 -6.04 -11.10 -7.41
N GLU A 69 -6.65 -10.55 -6.34
CA GLU A 69 -5.95 -10.32 -5.06
C GLU A 69 -5.48 -11.64 -4.45
N THR A 70 -6.29 -12.70 -4.59
CA THR A 70 -6.03 -14.00 -3.97
C THR A 70 -4.74 -14.66 -4.49
N THR A 71 -4.32 -14.39 -5.73
CA THR A 71 -3.13 -15.04 -6.33
C THR A 71 -1.85 -14.72 -5.57
N GLU A 72 -1.65 -13.47 -5.14
CA GLU A 72 -0.46 -13.08 -4.39
C GLU A 72 -0.45 -13.70 -2.99
N PHE A 73 -1.61 -13.76 -2.33
CA PHE A 73 -1.75 -14.43 -1.04
C PHE A 73 -1.46 -15.92 -1.14
N LEU A 74 -1.86 -16.58 -2.24
CA LEU A 74 -1.58 -18.01 -2.46
C LEU A 74 -0.09 -18.30 -2.65
N VAL A 75 0.64 -17.45 -3.39
CA VAL A 75 2.09 -17.60 -3.56
C VAL A 75 2.81 -17.48 -2.22
N ILE A 76 2.44 -16.49 -1.42
CA ILE A 76 3.02 -16.30 -0.08
C ILE A 76 2.61 -17.44 0.87
N ALA A 77 1.36 -17.89 0.82
CA ALA A 77 0.87 -19.03 1.60
C ALA A 77 1.66 -20.30 1.28
N ALA A 78 1.86 -20.62 0.00
CA ALA A 78 2.64 -21.77 -0.45
C ALA A 78 4.08 -21.67 0.07
N THR A 79 4.74 -20.52 -0.11
CA THR A 79 6.09 -20.27 0.38
C THR A 79 6.20 -20.47 1.90
N LEU A 80 5.25 -19.96 2.68
CA LEU A 80 5.23 -20.11 4.13
C LEU A 80 4.99 -21.55 4.58
N LEU A 81 4.18 -22.31 3.84
CA LEU A 81 3.95 -23.73 4.09
C LEU A 81 5.20 -24.56 3.78
N ASP A 82 5.88 -24.29 2.67
CA ASP A 82 7.14 -24.97 2.31
C ASP A 82 8.21 -24.74 3.39
N LEU A 83 8.36 -23.48 3.83
CA LEU A 83 9.26 -23.12 4.92
C LEU A 83 8.90 -23.80 6.25
N LYS A 84 7.60 -23.95 6.54
CA LYS A 84 7.13 -24.65 7.73
C LYS A 84 7.38 -26.16 7.64
N ALA A 85 7.14 -26.77 6.48
CA ALA A 85 7.34 -28.19 6.26
C ALA A 85 8.82 -28.58 6.40
N ALA A 86 9.71 -27.84 5.74
CA ALA A 86 11.15 -28.04 5.83
C ALA A 86 11.68 -27.98 7.27
N ARG A 87 11.11 -27.10 8.11
CA ARG A 87 11.54 -26.93 9.50
C ARG A 87 11.02 -27.99 10.47
N LEU A 88 9.89 -28.63 10.18
CA LEU A 88 9.28 -29.63 11.05
C LEU A 88 9.82 -31.05 10.83
N LEU A 89 10.60 -31.29 9.77
CA LEU A 89 11.29 -32.54 9.57
C LEU A 89 12.51 -32.63 10.52
N PRO A 90 12.54 -33.61 11.46
CA PRO A 90 13.73 -33.87 12.26
C PRO A 90 14.82 -34.41 11.32
N ASP A 91 16.03 -33.87 11.43
CA ASP A 91 17.23 -34.23 10.64
C ASP A 91 17.35 -33.62 9.23
N ALA A 92 16.86 -32.39 9.01
CA ALA A 92 17.32 -31.59 7.88
C ALA A 92 18.72 -30.99 8.20
N GLU A 93 19.77 -31.83 8.18
CA GLU A 93 21.09 -31.28 7.86
C GLU A 93 21.01 -30.69 6.44
N VAL A 94 21.70 -29.58 6.16
CA VAL A 94 21.73 -29.02 4.80
C VAL A 94 22.53 -29.97 3.92
N GLU A 95 21.84 -30.97 3.37
CA GLU A 95 22.47 -32.06 2.62
C GLU A 95 22.46 -31.79 1.12
N ASP A 96 21.51 -30.99 0.63
CA ASP A 96 21.35 -30.72 -0.80
C ASP A 96 21.13 -29.24 -1.16
N ALA A 97 21.02 -28.98 -2.47
CA ALA A 97 20.82 -27.64 -3.01
C ALA A 97 19.40 -27.10 -2.80
N GLU A 98 18.43 -27.97 -2.54
CA GLU A 98 17.02 -27.61 -2.34
C GLU A 98 16.83 -27.03 -0.93
N ASP A 99 17.46 -27.63 0.07
CA ASP A 99 17.51 -27.09 1.44
C ASP A 99 18.15 -25.70 1.51
N LEU A 100 19.25 -25.51 0.77
CA LEU A 100 19.91 -24.19 0.67
C LEU A 100 18.98 -23.16 0.02
N ALA A 101 18.28 -23.53 -1.06
CA ALA A 101 17.35 -22.64 -1.74
C ALA A 101 16.17 -22.23 -0.84
N LEU A 102 15.69 -23.13 0.02
CA LEU A 102 14.64 -22.83 0.99
C LEU A 102 15.11 -21.84 2.06
N LEU A 103 16.35 -21.97 2.54
CA LEU A 103 16.94 -20.98 3.46
C LEU A 103 17.12 -19.61 2.80
N GLU A 104 17.54 -19.57 1.53
CA GLU A 104 17.62 -18.31 0.77
C GLU A 104 16.24 -17.69 0.55
N ALA A 105 15.22 -18.49 0.24
CA ALA A 105 13.84 -18.05 0.06
C ALA A 105 13.28 -17.42 1.35
N ARG A 106 13.59 -18.01 2.50
CA ARG A 106 13.28 -17.45 3.83
C ARG A 106 13.89 -16.06 4.01
N ASP A 107 15.19 -15.95 3.75
CA ASP A 107 15.92 -14.70 3.97
C ASP A 107 15.45 -13.61 3.00
N LEU A 108 15.14 -13.98 1.76
CA LEU A 108 14.53 -13.09 0.78
C LEU A 108 13.14 -12.60 1.21
N LEU A 109 12.30 -13.49 1.76
CA LEU A 109 10.98 -13.12 2.29
C LEU A 109 11.13 -12.09 3.42
N PHE A 110 12.05 -12.32 4.35
CA PHE A 110 12.33 -11.39 5.44
C PHE A 110 12.85 -10.03 4.94
N ALA A 111 13.75 -10.04 3.96
CA ALA A 111 14.25 -8.82 3.35
C ALA A 111 13.11 -8.00 2.71
N ARG A 112 12.19 -8.66 2.00
CA ARG A 112 11.01 -8.01 1.41
C ARG A 112 10.05 -7.46 2.45
N LEU A 113 9.81 -8.19 3.54
CA LEU A 113 8.99 -7.71 4.66
C LEU A 113 9.58 -6.45 5.31
N LEU A 114 10.90 -6.43 5.53
CA LEU A 114 11.58 -5.26 6.09
C LEU A 114 11.52 -4.06 5.13
N GLN A 115 11.70 -4.31 3.83
CA GLN A 115 11.57 -3.30 2.79
C GLN A 115 10.16 -2.72 2.74
N TYR A 116 9.12 -3.57 2.74
CA TYR A 116 7.73 -3.13 2.76
C TYR A 116 7.42 -2.30 4.00
N ARG A 117 7.89 -2.73 5.19
CA ARG A 117 7.77 -1.94 6.43
C ARG A 117 8.41 -0.56 6.30
N ALA A 118 9.61 -0.47 5.73
CA ALA A 118 10.31 0.80 5.56
C ALA A 118 9.53 1.73 4.62
N TYR A 119 9.03 1.22 3.49
CA TYR A 119 8.21 2.00 2.58
C TYR A 119 6.87 2.43 3.19
N LYS A 120 6.22 1.55 3.96
CA LYS A 120 4.99 1.90 4.68
C LYS A 120 5.20 3.07 5.64
N GLN A 121 6.33 3.09 6.36
CA GLN A 121 6.70 4.20 7.23
C GLN A 121 6.96 5.50 6.46
N VAL A 122 7.68 5.42 5.33
CA VAL A 122 7.93 6.60 4.48
C VAL A 122 6.63 7.13 3.86
N ALA A 123 5.72 6.23 3.45
CA ALA A 123 4.40 6.61 2.95
C ALA A 123 3.59 7.36 4.02
N SER A 124 3.60 6.87 5.28
CA SER A 124 2.97 7.59 6.39
C SER A 124 3.57 8.99 6.60
N LEU A 125 4.89 9.13 6.50
CA LEU A 125 5.56 10.44 6.57
C LEU A 125 5.12 11.36 5.42
N PHE A 126 4.95 10.84 4.21
CA PHE A 126 4.47 11.64 3.08
C PHE A 126 3.04 12.14 3.27
N VAL A 127 2.17 11.32 3.86
CA VAL A 127 0.81 11.77 4.23
C VAL A 127 0.88 12.94 5.20
N GLU A 128 1.71 12.86 6.25
CA GLU A 128 1.88 13.96 7.20
C GLU A 128 2.43 15.24 6.52
N LEU A 129 3.39 15.09 5.62
CA LEU A 129 3.96 16.21 4.86
C LEU A 129 2.93 16.84 3.90
N GLU A 130 2.12 16.01 3.25
CA GLU A 130 1.04 16.46 2.36
C GLU A 130 0.00 17.25 3.14
N GLU A 131 -0.46 16.75 4.28
CA GLU A 131 -1.42 17.46 5.16
C GLU A 131 -0.88 18.82 5.61
N GLY A 132 0.42 18.88 5.94
CA GLY A 132 1.11 20.12 6.28
C GLY A 132 1.28 21.07 5.10
N ALA A 133 1.48 20.55 3.90
CA ALA A 133 1.62 21.32 2.67
C ALA A 133 0.28 21.80 2.12
N ALA A 134 -0.81 21.07 2.33
CA ALA A 134 -2.16 21.41 1.85
C ALA A 134 -2.66 22.75 2.39
N ARG A 135 -2.10 23.23 3.51
CA ARG A 135 -2.39 24.54 4.11
C ARG A 135 -1.50 25.67 3.59
N ARG A 136 -0.57 25.39 2.68
CA ARG A 136 0.36 26.35 2.10
C ARG A 136 -0.15 26.75 0.72
N PHE A 137 -0.40 28.05 0.54
CA PHE A 137 -0.82 28.60 -0.74
C PHE A 137 0.33 29.40 -1.35
N PRO A 138 0.70 29.13 -2.63
CA PRO A 138 1.70 29.95 -3.30
C PRO A 138 1.15 31.36 -3.48
N ARG A 139 2.01 32.36 -3.27
CA ARG A 139 1.67 33.74 -3.54
C ARG A 139 1.99 34.05 -5.01
N SER A 140 0.98 34.16 -5.86
CA SER A 140 1.14 34.62 -7.25
C SER A 140 1.25 36.16 -7.27
N VAL A 141 2.45 36.68 -7.05
CA VAL A 141 2.75 38.11 -7.18
C VAL A 141 3.69 38.35 -8.35
N ALA A 142 3.56 39.53 -8.97
CA ALA A 142 4.55 40.00 -9.93
C ALA A 142 5.92 40.08 -9.25
N LEU A 143 6.99 39.87 -10.03
CA LEU A 143 8.35 40.11 -9.54
C LEU A 143 8.45 41.55 -9.03
N GLU A 144 9.09 41.73 -7.89
CA GLU A 144 9.43 43.06 -7.40
C GLU A 144 10.36 43.75 -8.40
N GLU A 145 10.23 45.07 -8.53
CA GLU A 145 10.92 45.86 -9.57
C GLU A 145 12.45 45.69 -9.54
N ARG A 146 13.03 45.53 -8.33
CA ARG A 146 14.46 45.23 -8.13
C ARG A 146 14.92 43.90 -8.76
N PHE A 147 14.03 42.93 -8.88
CA PHE A 147 14.31 41.62 -9.48
C PHE A 147 13.90 41.55 -10.95
N ALA A 148 12.96 42.41 -11.39
CA ALA A 148 12.58 42.51 -12.80
C ALA A 148 13.77 42.92 -13.69
N VAL A 149 14.69 43.74 -13.15
CA VAL A 149 15.91 44.17 -13.85
C VAL A 149 16.95 43.04 -13.99
N LEU A 150 16.83 41.96 -13.22
CA LEU A 150 17.75 40.81 -13.28
C LEU A 150 17.28 39.72 -14.24
N LEU A 151 16.15 39.90 -14.92
CA LEU A 151 15.69 38.94 -15.90
C LEU A 151 16.70 38.86 -17.05
N PRO A 152 17.19 37.66 -17.40
CA PRO A 152 18.09 37.52 -18.53
C PRO A 152 17.37 37.98 -19.80
N GLU A 153 18.15 38.52 -20.74
CA GLU A 153 17.60 38.92 -22.03
C GLU A 153 17.04 37.68 -22.74
N VAL A 154 15.73 37.68 -22.98
CA VAL A 154 15.04 36.55 -23.58
C VAL A 154 15.32 36.57 -25.08
N LEU A 155 16.37 35.87 -25.49
CA LEU A 155 16.72 35.66 -26.89
C LEU A 155 15.86 34.54 -27.46
N LEU A 156 14.67 34.87 -27.96
CA LEU A 156 13.75 33.91 -28.57
C LEU A 156 14.28 33.34 -29.90
N GLY A 157 15.30 33.95 -30.51
CA GLY A 157 15.88 33.51 -31.78
C GLY A 157 14.93 33.61 -32.97
N VAL A 158 13.73 34.15 -32.77
CA VAL A 158 12.68 34.34 -33.76
C VAL A 158 12.13 35.76 -33.65
N ASP A 159 11.67 36.31 -34.78
CA ASP A 159 10.95 37.57 -34.78
C ASP A 159 9.49 37.40 -34.29
N ALA A 160 8.79 38.50 -34.08
CA ALA A 160 7.43 38.48 -33.57
C ALA A 160 6.45 37.72 -34.49
N ALA A 161 6.69 37.74 -35.81
CA ALA A 161 5.85 37.05 -36.79
C ALA A 161 6.04 35.54 -36.71
N ALA A 162 7.29 35.07 -36.72
CA ALA A 162 7.62 33.66 -36.57
C ALA A 162 7.21 33.10 -35.21
N PHE A 163 7.28 33.90 -34.13
CA PHE A 163 6.77 33.51 -32.83
C PHE A 163 5.24 33.33 -32.83
N ALA A 164 4.51 34.24 -33.47
CA ALA A 164 3.06 34.14 -33.61
C ALA A 164 2.64 32.90 -34.42
N ASP A 165 3.36 32.58 -35.49
CA ASP A 165 3.13 31.37 -36.29
C ASP A 165 3.39 30.09 -35.49
N LEU A 166 4.46 30.07 -34.69
CA LEU A 166 4.77 28.95 -33.80
C LEU A 166 3.67 28.76 -32.75
N ALA A 167 3.24 29.83 -32.08
CA ALA A 167 2.16 29.77 -31.09
C ALA A 167 0.85 29.27 -31.73
N ALA A 168 0.50 29.78 -32.92
CA ALA A 168 -0.67 29.34 -33.66
C ALA A 168 -0.61 27.85 -34.05
N SER A 169 0.59 27.29 -34.29
CA SER A 169 0.75 25.86 -34.57
C SER A 169 0.48 24.97 -33.34
N VAL A 170 0.87 25.42 -32.14
CA VAL A 170 0.69 24.67 -30.88
C VAL A 170 -0.75 24.72 -30.37
N PHE A 171 -1.43 25.86 -30.55
CA PHE A 171 -2.80 26.06 -30.07
C PHE A 171 -3.89 25.70 -31.10
N ARG A 172 -3.53 25.12 -32.26
CA ARG A 172 -4.53 24.57 -33.18
C ARG A 172 -5.09 23.25 -32.64
N PRO A 173 -6.41 23.11 -32.49
CA PRO A 173 -7.02 21.82 -32.18
C PRO A 173 -6.69 20.81 -33.29
N ARG A 174 -6.34 19.58 -32.91
CA ARG A 174 -6.14 18.47 -33.87
C ARG A 174 -7.45 18.01 -34.47
#